data_AF-A0ABD0W7M7-F1
#
_entry.id   AF-A0ABD0W7M7-F1
#
_cell.length_a   1.000
_cell.length_b   1.000
_cell.length_c   1.000
_cell.angle_alpha   90.00
_cell.angle_beta   90.00
_cell.angle_gamma   90.00
#
_symmetry.space_group_name_H-M   'P 1'
#
loop_
_entity.id
_entity.type
_entity.pdbx_description
1 polymer ?
#
loop_
_entity_poly.entity_id
_entity_poly.type
_entity_poly.pdbx_seq_one_letter_code
_entity_poly.pdbx_strand_id
1 'polypeptide(L)'
;MSIMSDLDESSTSEVIALDNSPPCTPGTSIYSQLTPRQNSSRCSFDTEESASLNNTPGSDWHYNFEIPWSKMSSSIRKKLLKKERPTGAERREVIRIIGAEILEVCKRPGKKHINEVARKMVIAYPKSFRDEIENEIVGSGYDSIVKQLSCRIENYKRKDTPSLKRRVGPSSSDSEDNSRKDNSKRQQKDYGCINSEPQLPPGETLDLQKQKKEELVKMSGNKEKNKKKIEKLMTDTYVSQRKDIMMGKDTDKLTEEWPYLFQTVGMRIHFSQLTGVNISDTFQEATASKFRRILEYFHFISTEPSSRAGKLLFQTDLEVIVPVELCSCFSLTSKNRKKKCLYK
;
A
#
# COMPACT_ATOMS: atom_id res chain seq x y z
N MET A 1 -30.05 60.29 -25.72
CA MET A 1 -30.13 59.10 -26.59
C MET A 1 -29.29 58.03 -25.90
N SER A 2 -29.89 57.30 -24.96
CA SER A 2 -30.63 56.03 -25.19
C SER A 2 -29.63 54.94 -25.62
N ILE A 3 -29.55 53.78 -24.97
CA ILE A 3 -30.60 52.79 -24.65
C ILE A 3 -30.10 52.04 -23.36
N MET A 4 -30.86 51.96 -22.25
CA MET A 4 -31.85 50.91 -21.86
C MET A 4 -31.22 49.50 -21.81
N SER A 5 -31.41 48.61 -20.84
CA SER A 5 -32.26 48.52 -19.64
C SER A 5 -31.81 47.32 -18.80
N ASP A 6 -32.19 47.41 -17.53
CA ASP A 6 -32.42 46.38 -16.51
C ASP A 6 -32.69 44.95 -16.98
N LEU A 7 -32.18 43.97 -16.22
CA LEU A 7 -32.90 42.74 -15.85
C LEU A 7 -32.29 42.18 -14.55
N ASP A 8 -33.08 42.28 -13.48
CA ASP A 8 -32.91 41.59 -12.20
C ASP A 8 -33.54 40.17 -12.24
N GLU A 9 -33.01 39.33 -11.34
CA GLU A 9 -33.60 38.12 -10.71
C GLU A 9 -34.18 36.97 -11.55
N SER A 10 -33.57 35.78 -11.41
CA SER A 10 -34.10 34.75 -10.49
C SER A 10 -33.32 33.42 -10.55
N SER A 11 -32.80 33.06 -9.37
CA SER A 11 -32.84 31.72 -8.75
C SER A 11 -32.48 30.47 -9.57
N THR A 12 -31.36 29.83 -9.22
CA THR A 12 -31.38 28.56 -8.46
C THR A 12 -29.96 28.13 -8.13
N SER A 13 -29.63 28.16 -6.84
CA SER A 13 -28.39 27.62 -6.29
C SER A 13 -28.51 26.10 -6.13
N GLU A 14 -27.93 25.32 -7.05
CA GLU A 14 -27.66 23.89 -6.81
C GLU A 14 -26.27 23.71 -6.20
N VAL A 15 -26.27 23.20 -4.97
CA VAL A 15 -25.09 22.87 -4.18
C VAL A 15 -24.45 21.61 -4.76
N ILE A 16 -23.34 21.76 -5.49
CA ILE A 16 -22.53 20.62 -5.95
C ILE A 16 -21.66 20.15 -4.77
N ALA A 17 -22.05 19.04 -4.16
CA ALA A 17 -21.20 18.31 -3.22
C ALA A 17 -20.05 17.64 -3.98
N LEU A 18 -18.84 18.19 -3.84
CA LEU A 18 -17.60 17.58 -4.30
C LEU A 18 -17.26 16.37 -3.41
N ASP A 19 -17.53 15.17 -3.91
CA ASP A 19 -17.05 13.90 -3.35
C ASP A 19 -15.53 13.76 -3.59
N ASN A 20 -14.76 14.15 -2.58
CA ASN A 20 -13.32 13.99 -2.52
C ASN A 20 -12.95 12.54 -2.16
N SER A 21 -12.94 11.66 -3.17
CA SER A 21 -12.33 10.33 -3.04
C SER A 21 -10.88 10.32 -3.60
N PRO A 22 -9.87 9.82 -2.84
CA PRO A 22 -8.47 9.96 -3.20
C PRO A 22 -8.02 9.01 -4.34
N PRO A 23 -7.02 9.41 -5.14
CA PRO A 23 -6.48 8.58 -6.21
C PRO A 23 -5.73 7.35 -5.68
N CYS A 24 -5.95 6.21 -6.34
CA CYS A 24 -5.25 4.95 -6.06
C CYS A 24 -3.76 5.08 -6.38
N THR A 25 -2.90 4.91 -5.37
CA THR A 25 -1.45 4.80 -5.50
C THR A 25 -1.03 3.35 -5.79
N PRO A 26 0.08 3.12 -6.53
CA PRO A 26 0.57 1.78 -6.83
C PRO A 26 1.34 1.21 -5.64
N GLY A 27 0.93 0.04 -5.14
CA GLY A 27 1.72 -0.74 -4.20
C GLY A 27 2.91 -1.41 -4.89
N THR A 28 4.11 -1.13 -4.40
CA THR A 28 5.37 -1.77 -4.81
C THR A 28 5.35 -3.25 -4.43
N SER A 29 5.29 -4.13 -5.42
CA SER A 29 5.43 -5.58 -5.26
C SER A 29 6.92 -5.95 -5.39
N ILE A 30 7.57 -6.27 -4.28
CA ILE A 30 8.94 -6.83 -4.29
C ILE A 30 8.84 -8.32 -4.62
N TYR A 31 9.45 -8.70 -5.75
CA TYR A 31 9.66 -10.08 -6.18
C TYR A 31 10.60 -10.79 -5.21
N SER A 32 10.13 -11.85 -4.55
CA SER A 32 11.02 -12.84 -3.91
C SER A 32 11.33 -13.93 -4.92
N GLN A 33 12.59 -14.03 -5.30
CA GLN A 33 13.11 -15.11 -6.14
C GLN A 33 13.07 -16.43 -5.36
N LEU A 34 12.39 -17.44 -5.91
CA LEU A 34 12.52 -18.83 -5.48
C LEU A 34 13.37 -19.57 -6.52
N THR A 35 14.42 -20.22 -6.04
CA THR A 35 15.30 -21.09 -6.82
C THR A 35 14.57 -22.41 -7.16
N PRO A 36 14.84 -23.03 -8.33
CA PRO A 36 14.18 -24.27 -8.71
C PRO A 36 14.91 -25.48 -8.13
N ARG A 37 14.22 -26.22 -7.26
CA ARG A 37 14.63 -27.57 -6.86
C ARG A 37 14.08 -28.55 -7.89
N GLN A 38 14.98 -29.22 -8.60
CA GLN A 38 14.64 -30.28 -9.53
C GLN A 38 14.01 -31.46 -8.79
N ASN A 39 12.89 -31.95 -9.31
CA ASN A 39 12.53 -33.36 -9.20
C ASN A 39 11.77 -33.74 -10.46
N SER A 40 12.40 -34.58 -11.27
CA SER A 40 11.76 -35.29 -12.36
C SER A 40 10.80 -36.32 -11.80
N SER A 41 9.58 -36.36 -12.31
CA SER A 41 8.80 -37.59 -12.46
C SER A 41 7.86 -37.41 -13.65
N ARG A 42 8.02 -38.31 -14.62
CA ARG A 42 7.16 -38.49 -15.79
C ARG A 42 5.83 -39.14 -15.36
N CYS A 43 4.95 -39.21 -16.36
CA CYS A 43 3.75 -40.04 -16.50
C CYS A 43 2.46 -39.33 -16.07
N SER A 44 1.32 -39.49 -16.74
CA SER A 44 0.96 -39.87 -18.10
C SER A 44 -0.51 -39.44 -18.23
N PHE A 45 -0.92 -39.23 -19.47
CA PHE A 45 -2.30 -38.98 -19.87
C PHE A 45 -3.18 -40.14 -19.40
N ASP A 46 -4.28 -39.86 -18.70
CA ASP A 46 -5.49 -40.68 -18.75
C ASP A 46 -6.71 -39.82 -18.46
N THR A 47 -7.64 -39.88 -19.41
CA THR A 47 -8.96 -39.30 -19.41
C THR A 47 -9.89 -40.31 -18.76
N GLU A 48 -10.51 -39.98 -17.62
CA GLU A 48 -11.74 -40.65 -17.21
C GLU A 48 -12.78 -39.65 -16.73
N GLU A 49 -13.85 -39.65 -17.50
CA GLU A 49 -15.12 -38.97 -17.34
C GLU A 49 -15.85 -39.58 -16.14
N SER A 50 -16.20 -38.75 -15.15
CA SER A 50 -17.16 -39.13 -14.11
C SER A 50 -18.11 -37.97 -13.83
N ALA A 51 -19.31 -38.14 -14.37
CA ALA A 51 -20.45 -37.26 -14.20
C ALA A 51 -20.81 -37.14 -12.71
N SER A 52 -20.69 -35.93 -12.18
CA SER A 52 -21.35 -35.52 -10.94
C SER A 52 -22.12 -34.22 -11.21
N LEU A 53 -23.42 -34.38 -11.41
CA LEU A 53 -24.39 -33.32 -11.61
C LEU A 53 -24.51 -32.50 -10.32
N ASN A 54 -23.78 -31.39 -10.24
CA ASN A 54 -24.07 -30.29 -9.33
C ASN A 54 -24.12 -29.01 -10.17
N ASN A 55 -25.34 -28.47 -10.32
CA ASN A 55 -25.65 -27.21 -11.00
C ASN A 55 -24.87 -26.04 -10.39
N THR A 56 -23.65 -25.84 -10.88
CA THR A 56 -22.90 -24.59 -10.80
C THR A 56 -22.95 -24.02 -12.22
N PRO A 57 -23.24 -22.73 -12.46
CA PRO A 57 -23.10 -22.17 -13.80
C PRO A 57 -21.68 -22.49 -14.27
N GLY A 58 -21.60 -23.26 -15.36
CA GLY A 58 -20.42 -24.03 -15.74
C GLY A 58 -19.14 -23.20 -15.71
N SER A 59 -18.02 -23.89 -15.47
CA SER A 59 -16.64 -23.37 -15.55
C SER A 59 -16.38 -22.42 -16.73
N ASP A 60 -17.23 -22.46 -17.75
CA ASP A 60 -17.06 -21.89 -19.08
C ASP A 60 -18.02 -20.72 -19.40
N TRP A 61 -18.76 -20.20 -18.40
CA TRP A 61 -19.68 -19.06 -18.58
C TRP A 61 -19.03 -17.84 -19.26
N HIS A 62 -17.73 -17.66 -19.06
CA HIS A 62 -16.94 -16.55 -19.61
C HIS A 62 -16.93 -16.54 -21.15
N TYR A 63 -17.05 -17.70 -21.81
CA TYR A 63 -17.20 -17.80 -23.26
C TYR A 63 -18.56 -17.35 -23.77
N ASN A 64 -19.60 -17.42 -22.94
CA ASN A 64 -20.95 -16.96 -23.28
C ASN A 64 -21.30 -15.60 -22.68
N PHE A 65 -20.40 -15.03 -21.87
CA PHE A 65 -20.60 -13.70 -21.29
C PHE A 65 -20.70 -12.64 -22.39
N GLU A 66 -21.85 -11.97 -22.45
CA GLU A 66 -22.09 -10.83 -23.31
C GLU A 66 -21.74 -9.54 -22.59
N ILE A 67 -20.98 -8.67 -23.25
CA ILE A 67 -20.58 -7.41 -22.65
C ILE A 67 -21.81 -6.48 -22.68
N PRO A 68 -22.21 -5.91 -21.52
CA PRO A 68 -23.43 -5.11 -21.36
C PRO A 68 -23.28 -3.70 -21.97
N TRP A 69 -23.00 -3.61 -23.28
CA TRP A 69 -22.82 -2.32 -23.96
C TRP A 69 -24.04 -1.41 -23.82
N SER A 70 -25.24 -2.00 -23.70
CA SER A 70 -26.51 -1.29 -23.48
C SER A 70 -26.56 -0.52 -22.16
N LYS A 71 -25.84 -0.96 -21.12
CA LYS A 71 -25.76 -0.31 -19.80
C LYS A 71 -24.79 0.89 -19.77
N MET A 72 -24.03 1.12 -20.84
CA MET A 72 -23.11 2.25 -20.96
C MET A 72 -23.85 3.54 -21.31
N SER A 73 -23.34 4.69 -20.83
CA SER A 73 -23.89 5.99 -21.17
C SER A 73 -23.89 6.24 -22.69
N SER A 74 -24.81 7.08 -23.16
CA SER A 74 -24.93 7.42 -24.59
C SER A 74 -23.65 8.04 -25.14
N SER A 75 -22.93 8.84 -24.34
CA SER A 75 -21.63 9.41 -24.67
C SER A 75 -20.59 8.32 -24.98
N ILE A 76 -20.44 7.34 -24.07
CA ILE A 76 -19.49 6.24 -24.22
C ILE A 76 -19.83 5.42 -25.47
N ARG A 77 -21.09 5.03 -25.64
CA ARG A 77 -21.52 4.25 -26.82
C ARG A 77 -21.20 4.97 -28.14
N LYS A 78 -21.47 6.27 -28.22
CA LYS A 78 -21.15 7.08 -29.42
C LYS A 78 -19.65 7.06 -29.73
N LYS A 79 -18.77 7.21 -28.72
CA LYS A 79 -17.31 7.16 -28.91
C LYS A 79 -16.83 5.79 -29.38
N LEU A 80 -17.35 4.72 -28.79
CA LEU A 80 -17.02 3.35 -29.19
C LEU A 80 -17.43 3.08 -30.64
N LEU A 81 -18.61 3.53 -31.07
CA LEU A 81 -19.06 3.45 -32.46
C LEU A 81 -18.17 4.25 -33.42
N LYS A 82 -17.71 5.43 -32.99
CA LYS A 82 -16.72 6.25 -33.73
C LYS A 82 -15.30 5.67 -33.69
N LYS A 83 -15.08 4.54 -33.01
CA LYS A 83 -13.76 3.90 -32.82
C LYS A 83 -12.74 4.83 -32.13
N GLU A 84 -13.23 5.74 -31.30
CA GLU A 84 -12.42 6.65 -30.50
C GLU A 84 -12.05 5.99 -29.17
N ARG A 85 -10.90 6.39 -28.60
CA ARG A 85 -10.45 5.91 -27.30
C ARG A 85 -11.21 6.64 -26.18
N PRO A 86 -11.94 5.93 -25.29
CA PRO A 86 -12.59 6.56 -24.16
C PRO A 86 -11.57 7.24 -23.24
N THR A 87 -11.98 8.34 -22.62
CA THR A 87 -11.18 9.02 -21.60
C THR A 87 -10.94 8.10 -20.38
N GLY A 88 -9.97 8.44 -19.53
CA GLY A 88 -9.71 7.66 -18.32
C GLY A 88 -10.94 7.52 -17.40
N ALA A 89 -11.79 8.54 -17.31
CA ALA A 89 -13.02 8.50 -16.52
C ALA A 89 -14.07 7.55 -17.15
N GLU A 90 -14.33 7.70 -18.44
CA GLU A 90 -15.26 6.85 -19.19
C GLU A 90 -14.81 5.38 -19.18
N ARG A 91 -13.51 5.12 -19.34
CA ARG A 91 -12.95 3.77 -19.23
C ARG A 91 -13.22 3.18 -17.85
N ARG A 92 -13.02 3.93 -16.76
CA ARG A 92 -13.33 3.46 -15.40
C ARG A 92 -14.82 3.14 -15.22
N GLU A 93 -15.71 3.92 -15.83
CA GLU A 93 -17.16 3.66 -15.81
C GLU A 93 -17.49 2.34 -16.50
N VAL A 94 -16.94 2.10 -17.69
CA VAL A 94 -17.07 0.82 -18.42
C VAL A 94 -16.63 -0.36 -17.55
N ILE A 95 -15.44 -0.27 -16.95
CA ILE A 95 -14.89 -1.31 -16.07
C ILE A 95 -15.77 -1.52 -14.83
N ARG A 96 -16.35 -0.46 -14.27
CA ARG A 96 -17.24 -0.55 -13.11
C ARG A 96 -18.51 -1.32 -13.42
N ILE A 97 -19.14 -1.03 -14.57
CA ILE A 97 -20.37 -1.69 -15.03
C ILE A 97 -20.09 -3.17 -15.32
N ILE A 98 -19.05 -3.46 -16.12
CA ILE A 98 -18.70 -4.84 -16.49
C ILE A 98 -18.30 -5.65 -15.25
N GLY A 99 -17.52 -5.06 -14.35
CA GLY A 99 -17.13 -5.71 -13.10
C GLY A 99 -18.31 -6.07 -12.19
N ALA A 100 -19.40 -5.27 -12.22
CA ALA A 100 -20.64 -5.60 -11.52
C ALA A 100 -21.36 -6.79 -12.19
N GLU A 101 -21.56 -6.75 -13.51
CA GLU A 101 -22.19 -7.87 -14.23
C GLU A 101 -21.43 -9.20 -14.10
N ILE A 102 -20.09 -9.16 -14.12
CA ILE A 102 -19.28 -10.35 -13.88
C ILE A 102 -19.60 -10.96 -12.51
N LEU A 103 -19.80 -10.14 -11.49
CA LEU A 103 -20.08 -10.59 -10.12
C LEU A 103 -21.51 -11.12 -9.95
N GLU A 104 -22.47 -10.62 -10.73
CA GLU A 104 -23.83 -11.18 -10.81
C GLU A 104 -23.80 -12.60 -11.40
N VAL A 105 -22.96 -12.85 -12.41
CA VAL A 105 -22.81 -14.20 -13.01
C VAL A 105 -21.99 -15.13 -12.13
N CYS A 106 -20.87 -14.64 -11.58
CA CYS A 106 -19.95 -15.43 -10.79
C CYS A 106 -19.39 -14.62 -9.61
N LYS A 107 -19.78 -14.98 -8.38
CA LYS A 107 -19.31 -14.32 -7.15
C LYS A 107 -17.79 -14.39 -6.96
N ARG A 108 -17.13 -15.40 -7.53
CA ARG A 108 -15.68 -15.63 -7.41
C ARG A 108 -15.06 -15.91 -8.78
N PRO A 109 -14.98 -14.91 -9.67
CA PRO A 109 -14.42 -15.13 -10.99
C PRO A 109 -12.91 -15.37 -10.88
N GLY A 110 -12.42 -16.40 -11.58
CA GLY A 110 -10.99 -16.68 -11.70
C GLY A 110 -10.34 -15.82 -12.79
N LYS A 111 -9.00 -15.80 -12.82
CA LYS A 111 -8.22 -15.02 -13.79
C LYS A 111 -8.56 -15.37 -15.24
N LYS A 112 -8.79 -16.65 -15.55
CA LYS A 112 -9.19 -17.11 -16.89
C LYS A 112 -10.49 -16.44 -17.38
N HIS A 113 -11.47 -16.26 -16.49
CA HIS A 113 -12.73 -15.61 -16.83
C HIS A 113 -12.53 -14.13 -17.18
N ILE A 114 -11.74 -13.44 -16.35
CA ILE A 114 -11.46 -12.01 -16.54
C ILE A 114 -10.69 -11.77 -17.84
N ASN A 115 -9.71 -12.63 -18.14
CA ASN A 115 -8.95 -12.58 -19.39
C ASN A 115 -9.86 -12.69 -20.61
N GLU A 116 -10.78 -13.65 -20.62
CA GLU A 116 -11.69 -13.85 -21.75
C GLU A 116 -12.65 -12.67 -21.95
N VAL A 117 -13.20 -12.13 -20.86
CA VAL A 117 -14.06 -10.93 -20.95
C VAL A 117 -13.26 -9.73 -21.47
N ALA A 118 -12.03 -9.53 -21.00
CA ALA A 118 -11.16 -8.47 -21.48
C ALA A 118 -10.82 -8.63 -22.97
N ARG A 119 -10.51 -9.87 -23.40
CA ARG A 119 -10.27 -10.21 -24.81
C ARG A 119 -11.47 -9.85 -25.68
N LYS A 120 -12.68 -10.20 -25.26
CA LYS A 120 -13.94 -9.85 -25.97
C LYS A 120 -14.14 -8.34 -26.08
N MET A 121 -13.81 -7.57 -25.04
CA MET A 121 -13.92 -6.10 -25.09
C MET A 121 -13.01 -5.51 -26.17
N VAL A 122 -11.78 -6.01 -26.26
CA VAL A 122 -10.81 -5.55 -27.26
C VAL A 122 -11.17 -6.03 -28.66
N ILE A 123 -11.74 -7.22 -28.82
CA ILE A 123 -12.25 -7.69 -30.12
C ILE A 123 -13.39 -6.79 -30.62
N ALA A 124 -14.33 -6.42 -29.75
CA ALA A 124 -15.46 -5.56 -30.11
C ALA A 124 -15.00 -4.14 -30.51
N TYR A 125 -14.07 -3.56 -29.75
CA TYR A 125 -13.58 -2.20 -30.00
C TYR A 125 -12.05 -2.10 -29.86
N PRO A 126 -11.29 -2.59 -30.87
CA PRO A 126 -9.83 -2.66 -30.79
C PRO A 126 -9.19 -1.29 -30.64
N LYS A 127 -9.59 -0.30 -31.46
CA LYS A 127 -9.06 1.08 -31.37
C LYS A 127 -9.35 1.75 -30.01
N SER A 128 -10.41 1.34 -29.35
CA SER A 128 -10.85 1.95 -28.09
C SER A 128 -10.17 1.33 -26.86
N PHE A 129 -9.91 0.03 -26.87
CA PHE A 129 -9.47 -0.70 -25.67
C PHE A 129 -8.12 -1.41 -25.78
N ARG A 130 -7.61 -1.65 -27.00
CA ARG A 130 -6.33 -2.33 -27.20
C ARG A 130 -5.18 -1.56 -26.56
N ASP A 131 -4.22 -2.32 -26.03
CA ASP A 131 -2.95 -1.83 -25.54
C ASP A 131 -1.97 -1.75 -26.71
N GLU A 132 -1.83 -0.53 -27.24
CA GLU A 132 -1.03 -0.23 -28.41
C GLU A 132 -0.21 1.03 -28.13
N ILE A 133 1.09 0.95 -28.39
CA ILE A 133 2.05 2.06 -28.29
C ILE A 133 2.74 2.15 -29.65
N GLU A 134 2.67 3.30 -30.31
CA GLU A 134 3.34 3.54 -31.61
C GLU A 134 3.00 2.50 -32.69
N ASN A 135 1.75 2.02 -32.69
CA ASN A 135 1.21 0.97 -33.57
C ASN A 135 1.72 -0.45 -33.32
N GLU A 136 2.43 -0.68 -32.21
CA GLU A 136 2.81 -2.00 -31.75
C GLU A 136 1.90 -2.48 -30.61
N ILE A 137 1.46 -3.73 -30.71
CA ILE A 137 0.63 -4.37 -29.68
C ILE A 137 1.51 -4.70 -28.48
N VAL A 138 1.19 -4.14 -27.33
CA VAL A 138 1.92 -4.38 -26.08
C VAL A 138 1.35 -5.62 -25.40
N GLY A 139 2.21 -6.62 -25.18
CA GLY A 139 1.84 -7.84 -24.48
C GLY A 139 0.73 -8.62 -25.20
N SER A 140 -0.35 -8.97 -24.48
CA SER A 140 -1.52 -9.62 -25.08
C SER A 140 -2.46 -8.67 -25.81
N GLY A 141 -2.24 -7.35 -25.68
CA GLY A 141 -3.09 -6.30 -26.23
C GLY A 141 -4.34 -5.98 -25.39
N TYR A 142 -4.58 -6.69 -24.28
CA TYR A 142 -5.73 -6.48 -23.38
C TYR A 142 -5.35 -6.53 -21.88
N ASP A 143 -4.06 -6.53 -21.56
CA ASP A 143 -3.54 -6.67 -20.20
C ASP A 143 -3.97 -5.51 -19.28
N SER A 144 -4.09 -4.29 -19.82
CA SER A 144 -4.55 -3.13 -19.06
C SER A 144 -6.00 -3.29 -18.60
N ILE A 145 -6.86 -3.86 -19.44
CA ILE A 145 -8.26 -4.14 -19.12
C ILE A 145 -8.35 -5.27 -18.10
N VAL A 146 -7.55 -6.33 -18.24
CA VAL A 146 -7.46 -7.43 -17.25
C VAL A 146 -7.10 -6.89 -15.88
N LYS A 147 -6.06 -6.04 -15.81
CA LYS A 147 -5.61 -5.43 -14.57
C LYS A 147 -6.73 -4.59 -13.94
N GLN A 148 -7.38 -3.74 -14.75
CA GLN A 148 -8.46 -2.86 -14.27
C GLN A 148 -9.67 -3.65 -13.75
N LEU A 149 -10.13 -4.68 -14.49
CA LEU A 149 -11.22 -5.56 -14.07
C LEU A 149 -10.85 -6.34 -12.80
N SER A 150 -9.64 -6.90 -12.74
CA SER A 150 -9.17 -7.65 -11.57
C SER A 150 -9.15 -6.79 -10.31
N CYS A 151 -8.56 -5.60 -10.38
CA CYS A 151 -8.55 -4.65 -9.27
C CYS A 151 -9.97 -4.25 -8.86
N ARG A 152 -10.88 -4.03 -9.83
CA ARG A 152 -12.26 -3.66 -9.51
C ARG A 152 -13.01 -4.77 -8.78
N ILE A 153 -12.89 -6.01 -9.26
CA ILE A 153 -13.50 -7.19 -8.64
C ILE A 153 -12.96 -7.41 -7.23
N GLU A 154 -11.65 -7.28 -7.03
CA GLU A 154 -11.04 -7.36 -5.69
C GLU A 154 -11.58 -6.26 -4.75
N ASN A 155 -11.74 -5.04 -5.26
CA ASN A 155 -12.29 -3.94 -4.47
C ASN A 155 -13.75 -4.16 -4.06
N TYR A 156 -14.57 -4.82 -4.89
CA TYR A 156 -15.91 -5.24 -4.49
C TYR A 156 -15.86 -6.27 -3.35
N LYS A 157 -15.00 -7.29 -3.48
CA LYS A 157 -14.81 -8.31 -2.42
C LYS A 157 -14.39 -7.72 -1.07
N ARG A 158 -13.61 -6.63 -1.08
CA ARG A 158 -13.18 -5.94 0.16
C ARG A 158 -14.31 -5.21 0.87
N LYS A 159 -15.35 -4.76 0.14
CA LYS A 159 -16.52 -4.11 0.75
C LYS A 159 -17.46 -5.11 1.43
N ASP A 160 -17.49 -6.35 0.94
CA ASP A 160 -18.29 -7.43 1.53
C ASP A 160 -17.64 -8.06 2.78
N THR A 161 -16.34 -7.87 2.97
CA THR A 161 -15.72 -8.13 4.28
C THR A 161 -16.09 -7.00 5.25
N PRO A 162 -16.74 -7.29 6.40
CA PRO A 162 -17.02 -6.28 7.41
C PRO A 162 -15.71 -5.57 7.74
N SER A 163 -15.69 -4.25 7.56
CA SER A 163 -14.58 -3.41 7.98
C SER A 163 -14.24 -3.78 9.43
N LEU A 164 -12.98 -4.11 9.71
CA LEU A 164 -12.53 -4.32 11.09
C LEU A 164 -12.99 -3.11 11.89
N LYS A 165 -14.02 -3.29 12.73
CA LYS A 165 -14.41 -2.30 13.73
C LYS A 165 -13.15 -2.00 14.51
N ARG A 166 -12.66 -0.76 14.39
CA ARG A 166 -11.64 -0.18 15.24
C ARG A 166 -12.12 -0.41 16.67
N ARG A 167 -11.45 -1.28 17.43
CA ARG A 167 -11.81 -1.57 18.81
C ARG A 167 -11.74 -0.27 19.60
N VAL A 168 -12.88 0.29 19.95
CA VAL A 168 -13.01 1.15 21.12
C VAL A 168 -12.73 0.26 22.32
N GLY A 169 -11.76 0.63 23.15
CA GLY A 169 -11.40 -0.12 24.36
C GLY A 169 -12.57 -0.13 25.36
N PRO A 170 -12.64 -1.13 26.26
CA PRO A 170 -13.71 -1.19 27.24
C PRO A 170 -13.49 -0.10 28.29
N SER A 171 -14.43 0.84 28.41
CA SER A 171 -14.60 1.60 29.64
C SER A 171 -15.07 0.67 30.75
N SER A 172 -14.48 0.82 31.92
CA SER A 172 -14.82 0.12 33.16
C SER A 172 -16.33 0.07 33.43
N SER A 173 -16.85 -1.14 33.62
CA SER A 173 -17.95 -1.41 34.53
C SER A 173 -17.88 -2.88 34.90
N ASP A 174 -17.80 -3.14 36.20
CA ASP A 174 -17.81 -4.46 36.81
C ASP A 174 -19.02 -5.27 36.37
N SER A 175 -18.77 -6.50 35.90
CA SER A 175 -19.73 -7.60 35.84
C SER A 175 -18.93 -8.88 35.64
N GLU A 176 -18.84 -9.71 36.69
CA GLU A 176 -18.34 -11.08 36.57
C GLU A 176 -19.30 -11.90 35.70
N ASP A 177 -18.84 -12.39 34.56
CA ASP A 177 -19.41 -13.61 33.98
C ASP A 177 -18.37 -14.38 33.15
N ASN A 178 -18.22 -15.65 33.50
CA ASN A 178 -17.33 -16.60 32.87
C ASN A 178 -17.93 -17.09 31.56
N SER A 179 -17.44 -16.62 30.41
CA SER A 179 -17.57 -17.41 29.19
C SER A 179 -16.44 -17.20 28.17
N ARG A 180 -15.74 -18.31 27.96
CA ARG A 180 -15.06 -18.73 26.72
C ARG A 180 -13.81 -17.93 26.32
N LYS A 181 -12.68 -18.49 26.75
CA LYS A 181 -11.38 -18.41 26.05
C LYS A 181 -11.55 -18.77 24.58
N ASP A 182 -11.85 -17.78 23.73
CA ASP A 182 -11.74 -17.95 22.28
C ASP A 182 -10.28 -17.73 21.88
N ASN A 183 -9.59 -18.88 21.73
CA ASN A 183 -8.26 -19.03 21.15
C ASN A 183 -8.23 -18.70 19.65
N SER A 184 -8.83 -17.57 19.25
CA SER A 184 -8.46 -16.95 17.98
C SER A 184 -7.16 -16.21 18.21
N LYS A 185 -6.04 -16.95 18.12
CA LYS A 185 -4.78 -16.38 17.61
C LYS A 185 -5.11 -15.80 16.25
N ARG A 186 -5.58 -14.55 16.27
CA ARG A 186 -5.76 -13.69 15.11
C ARG A 186 -4.50 -13.91 14.29
N GLN A 187 -4.63 -14.49 13.10
CA GLN A 187 -3.53 -14.59 12.15
C GLN A 187 -3.03 -13.16 11.93
N GLN A 188 -2.05 -12.76 12.73
CA GLN A 188 -1.29 -11.56 12.51
C GLN A 188 -0.57 -11.86 11.22
N LYS A 189 -0.95 -11.13 10.17
CA LYS A 189 -0.18 -11.15 8.94
C LYS A 189 1.15 -10.54 9.32
N ASP A 190 2.16 -11.40 9.50
CA ASP A 190 3.53 -11.00 9.73
C ASP A 190 4.03 -10.33 8.45
N TYR A 191 3.77 -9.04 8.32
CA TYR A 191 4.25 -8.20 7.22
C TYR A 191 5.77 -8.00 7.39
N GLY A 192 6.55 -9.05 7.12
CA GLY A 192 8.01 -9.04 7.27
C GLY A 192 8.50 -8.91 8.72
N CYS A 193 7.63 -9.17 9.71
CA CYS A 193 8.01 -9.19 11.11
C CYS A 193 8.52 -10.60 11.45
N ILE A 194 9.77 -10.71 11.92
CA ILE A 194 10.39 -11.98 12.30
C ILE A 194 10.26 -12.27 13.81
N ASN A 195 9.99 -11.24 14.61
CA ASN A 195 9.92 -11.33 16.07
C ASN A 195 8.60 -10.75 16.62
N SER A 196 7.48 -11.23 16.08
CA SER A 196 6.16 -10.67 16.38
C SER A 196 5.69 -10.91 17.81
N GLU A 197 6.04 -12.04 18.42
CA GLU A 197 5.69 -12.42 19.79
C GLU A 197 6.95 -12.87 20.57
N PRO A 198 7.77 -11.91 21.04
CA PRO A 198 9.06 -12.22 21.63
C PRO A 198 8.92 -12.85 23.03
N GLN A 199 9.72 -13.89 23.28
CA GLN A 199 9.83 -14.53 24.59
C GLN A 199 10.95 -13.88 25.41
N LEU A 200 10.85 -13.98 26.75
CA LEU A 200 11.92 -13.50 27.62
C LEU A 200 13.20 -14.34 27.40
N PRO A 201 14.37 -13.71 27.21
CA PRO A 201 15.64 -14.43 27.11
C PRO A 201 15.96 -15.22 28.39
N PRO A 202 16.73 -16.32 28.29
CA PRO A 202 17.19 -17.07 29.47
C PRO A 202 18.01 -16.16 30.41
N GLY A 203 17.59 -16.06 31.67
CA GLY A 203 18.26 -15.24 32.69
C GLY A 203 17.70 -13.83 32.86
N GLU A 204 16.69 -13.42 32.07
CA GLU A 204 15.98 -12.15 32.25
C GLU A 204 14.66 -12.36 33.00
N THR A 205 14.45 -11.60 34.09
CA THR A 205 13.19 -11.60 34.84
C THR A 205 12.36 -10.36 34.52
N LEU A 206 11.05 -10.42 34.80
CA LEU A 206 10.15 -9.26 34.65
C LEU A 206 10.61 -8.07 35.49
N ASP A 207 11.17 -8.32 36.67
CA ASP A 207 11.70 -7.27 37.55
C ASP A 207 12.93 -6.59 36.97
N LEU A 208 13.83 -7.35 36.33
CA LEU A 208 14.98 -6.78 35.62
C LEU A 208 14.51 -5.92 34.43
N GLN A 209 13.51 -6.38 33.67
CA GLN A 209 12.97 -5.56 32.57
C GLN A 209 12.31 -4.27 33.08
N LYS A 210 11.61 -4.34 34.22
CA LYS A 210 11.04 -3.15 34.87
C LYS A 210 12.14 -2.17 35.31
N GLN A 211 13.21 -2.66 35.93
CA GLN A 211 14.35 -1.83 36.33
C GLN A 211 15.01 -1.14 35.12
N LYS A 212 15.24 -1.88 34.02
CA LYS A 212 15.80 -1.33 32.78
C LYS A 212 14.87 -0.29 32.13
N LYS A 213 13.55 -0.50 32.22
CA LYS A 213 12.54 0.47 31.78
C LYS A 213 12.61 1.77 32.58
N GLU A 214 12.64 1.68 33.91
CA GLU A 214 12.78 2.85 34.80
C GLU A 214 14.09 3.60 34.53
N GLU A 215 15.18 2.88 34.24
CA GLU A 215 16.45 3.47 33.82
C GLU A 215 16.30 4.24 32.49
N LEU A 216 15.65 3.68 31.47
CA LEU A 216 15.39 4.37 30.20
C LEU A 216 14.56 5.66 30.40
N VAL A 217 13.54 5.63 31.24
CA VAL A 217 12.72 6.82 31.55
C VAL A 217 13.57 7.90 32.23
N LYS A 218 14.38 7.51 33.22
CA LYS A 218 15.30 8.44 33.91
C LYS A 218 16.34 9.04 32.97
N MET A 219 16.91 8.23 32.07
CA MET A 219 17.88 8.67 31.07
C MET A 219 17.29 9.69 30.09
N SER A 220 16.04 9.49 29.68
CA SER A 220 15.32 10.43 28.81
C SER A 220 15.12 11.78 29.50
N GLY A 221 14.68 11.78 30.76
CA GLY A 221 14.51 13.00 31.56
C GLY A 221 15.82 13.79 31.74
N ASN A 222 16.93 13.07 31.94
CA ASN A 222 18.27 13.67 32.09
C ASN A 222 18.94 14.05 30.77
N LYS A 223 18.30 13.81 29.61
CA LYS A 223 18.86 14.04 28.26
C LYS A 223 20.22 13.34 28.06
N GLU A 224 20.30 12.09 28.50
CA GLU A 224 21.48 11.24 28.32
C GLU A 224 21.90 11.17 26.83
N LYS A 225 23.21 11.26 26.58
CA LYS A 225 23.79 11.21 25.24
C LYS A 225 24.54 9.91 24.95
N ASN A 226 24.69 9.02 25.94
CA ASN A 226 25.33 7.73 25.76
C ASN A 226 24.50 6.77 24.90
N LYS A 227 24.70 6.87 23.58
CA LYS A 227 24.00 6.07 22.55
C LYS A 227 24.14 4.57 22.77
N LYS A 228 25.35 4.08 23.08
CA LYS A 228 25.60 2.64 23.29
C LYS A 228 24.79 2.07 24.45
N LYS A 229 24.69 2.83 25.54
CA LYS A 229 23.91 2.43 26.72
C LYS A 229 22.41 2.39 26.41
N ILE A 230 21.91 3.41 25.69
CA ILE A 230 20.51 3.45 25.23
C ILE A 230 20.21 2.26 24.30
N GLU A 231 21.10 1.97 23.33
CA GLU A 231 20.92 0.86 22.39
C GLU A 231 20.86 -0.50 23.10
N LYS A 232 21.72 -0.72 24.08
CA LYS A 232 21.70 -1.94 24.91
C LYS A 232 20.39 -2.07 25.68
N LEU A 233 19.99 -1.03 26.42
CA LEU A 233 18.76 -1.05 27.21
C LEU A 233 17.51 -1.20 26.34
N MET A 234 17.47 -0.56 25.17
CA MET A 234 16.38 -0.72 24.20
C MET A 234 16.28 -2.14 23.64
N THR A 235 17.42 -2.80 23.42
CA THR A 235 17.47 -4.19 22.96
C THR A 235 16.98 -5.14 24.05
N ASP A 236 17.51 -4.99 25.25
CA ASP A 236 17.18 -5.81 26.41
C ASP A 236 15.68 -5.71 26.78
N THR A 237 15.10 -4.52 26.66
CA THR A 237 13.69 -4.28 27.00
C THR A 237 12.72 -4.47 25.83
N TYR A 238 13.19 -4.99 24.69
CA TYR A 238 12.38 -5.17 23.49
C TYR A 238 11.09 -5.97 23.75
N VAL A 239 11.19 -7.02 24.55
CA VAL A 239 10.04 -7.89 24.89
C VAL A 239 8.92 -7.10 25.56
N SER A 240 9.24 -6.28 26.56
CA SER A 240 8.23 -5.47 27.27
C SER A 240 7.68 -4.35 26.38
N GLN A 241 8.53 -3.67 25.61
CA GLN A 241 8.08 -2.66 24.64
C GLN A 241 7.05 -3.27 23.66
N ARG A 242 7.36 -4.46 23.11
CA ARG A 242 6.51 -5.12 22.13
C ARG A 242 5.18 -5.56 22.73
N LYS A 243 5.19 -6.09 23.96
CA LYS A 243 3.97 -6.45 24.70
C LYS A 243 3.04 -5.24 24.90
N ASP A 244 3.58 -4.12 25.38
CA ASP A 244 2.80 -2.90 25.61
C ASP A 244 2.18 -2.37 24.29
N ILE A 245 2.94 -2.40 23.18
CA ILE A 245 2.43 -2.02 21.85
C ILE A 245 1.32 -2.97 21.39
N MET A 246 1.51 -4.29 21.54
CA MET A 246 0.52 -5.30 21.10
C MET A 246 -0.76 -5.27 21.92
N MET A 247 -0.67 -4.92 23.20
CA MET A 247 -1.82 -4.71 24.07
C MET A 247 -2.64 -3.46 23.69
N GLY A 248 -2.17 -2.67 22.71
CA GLY A 248 -2.87 -1.47 22.25
C GLY A 248 -2.86 -0.36 23.28
N LYS A 249 -1.76 -0.26 24.04
CA LYS A 249 -1.58 0.83 25.01
C LYS A 249 -1.65 2.18 24.31
N ASP A 250 -2.25 3.14 24.99
CA ASP A 250 -2.41 4.49 24.45
C ASP A 250 -1.05 5.16 24.19
N THR A 251 -0.99 5.98 23.14
CA THR A 251 0.27 6.55 22.64
C THR A 251 0.90 7.50 23.65
N ASP A 252 0.10 8.25 24.40
CA ASP A 252 0.60 9.19 25.41
C ASP A 252 1.30 8.41 26.55
N LYS A 253 0.65 7.37 27.05
CA LYS A 253 1.23 6.46 28.07
C LYS A 253 2.47 5.74 27.55
N LEU A 254 2.47 5.33 26.28
CA LEU A 254 3.62 4.67 25.67
C LEU A 254 4.81 5.63 25.56
N THR A 255 4.56 6.92 25.30
CA THR A 255 5.61 7.95 25.22
C THR A 255 6.23 8.22 26.59
N GLU A 256 5.43 8.20 27.66
CA GLU A 256 5.92 8.34 29.03
C GLU A 256 6.76 7.14 29.48
N GLU A 257 6.28 5.94 29.18
CA GLU A 257 6.90 4.70 29.65
C GLU A 257 8.07 4.22 28.80
N TRP A 258 8.07 4.54 27.51
CA TRP A 258 9.08 4.14 26.54
C TRP A 258 9.50 5.33 25.65
N PRO A 259 10.08 6.38 26.22
CA PRO A 259 10.35 7.63 25.50
C PRO A 259 11.27 7.45 24.29
N TYR A 260 12.18 6.47 24.34
CA TYR A 260 13.12 6.21 23.26
C TYR A 260 12.49 5.46 22.06
N LEU A 261 11.30 4.86 22.18
CA LEU A 261 10.55 4.35 21.01
C LEU A 261 10.21 5.46 20.02
N PHE A 262 10.07 6.69 20.53
CA PHE A 262 9.73 7.89 19.75
C PHE A 262 10.96 8.72 19.38
N GLN A 263 12.16 8.18 19.58
CA GLN A 263 13.42 8.79 19.16
C GLN A 263 14.09 7.93 18.10
N THR A 264 14.80 8.56 17.16
CA THR A 264 15.42 7.87 16.02
C THR A 264 16.37 6.73 16.44
N VAL A 265 17.03 6.85 17.59
CA VAL A 265 17.92 5.80 18.11
C VAL A 265 17.11 4.56 18.50
N GLY A 266 16.10 4.70 19.36
CA GLY A 266 15.32 3.56 19.81
C GLY A 266 14.39 2.99 18.74
N MET A 267 13.83 3.84 17.87
CA MET A 267 12.99 3.40 16.75
C MET A 267 13.76 2.48 15.79
N ARG A 268 15.03 2.79 15.48
CA ARG A 268 15.88 1.94 14.64
C ARG A 268 16.16 0.58 15.28
N ILE A 269 16.47 0.56 16.58
CA ILE A 269 16.71 -0.68 17.32
C ILE A 269 15.44 -1.54 17.35
N HIS A 270 14.30 -0.95 17.70
CA HIS A 270 13.04 -1.67 17.75
C HIS A 270 12.63 -2.23 16.38
N PHE A 271 12.83 -1.46 15.30
CA PHE A 271 12.58 -1.92 13.94
C PHE A 271 13.50 -3.08 13.54
N SER A 272 14.80 -2.98 13.84
CA SER A 272 15.77 -4.04 13.57
C SER A 272 15.40 -5.33 14.30
N GLN A 273 14.99 -5.24 15.57
CA GLN A 273 14.53 -6.39 16.34
C GLN A 273 13.23 -7.00 15.78
N LEU A 274 12.31 -6.16 15.29
CA LEU A 274 11.03 -6.61 14.74
C LEU A 274 11.17 -7.28 13.38
N THR A 275 12.06 -6.79 12.51
CA THR A 275 12.14 -7.18 11.09
C THR A 275 13.42 -7.94 10.71
N GLY A 276 14.46 -7.89 11.55
CA GLY A 276 15.80 -8.37 11.24
C GLY A 276 16.58 -7.48 10.28
N VAL A 277 16.00 -6.35 9.86
CA VAL A 277 16.61 -5.46 8.87
C VAL A 277 17.29 -4.29 9.56
N ASN A 278 18.61 -4.18 9.38
CA ASN A 278 19.32 -2.95 9.72
C ASN A 278 19.12 -1.91 8.60
N ILE A 279 18.26 -0.92 8.85
CA ILE A 279 17.93 0.14 7.88
C ILE A 279 19.19 0.87 7.41
N SER A 280 20.13 1.16 8.32
CA SER A 280 21.33 1.92 7.98
C SER A 280 22.23 1.15 7.02
N ASP A 281 22.50 -0.12 7.33
CA ASP A 281 23.36 -0.97 6.50
C ASP A 281 22.68 -1.25 5.15
N THR A 282 21.40 -1.62 5.18
CA THR A 282 20.61 -1.90 3.97
C THR A 282 20.54 -0.69 3.05
N PHE A 283 20.39 0.51 3.62
CA PHE A 283 20.39 1.75 2.85
C PHE A 283 21.76 2.02 2.23
N GLN A 284 22.84 1.80 2.98
CA GLN A 284 24.20 1.99 2.50
C GLN A 284 24.51 1.03 1.34
N GLU A 285 24.17 -0.25 1.47
CA GLU A 285 24.34 -1.27 0.42
C GLU A 285 23.49 -0.98 -0.82
N ALA A 286 22.23 -0.59 -0.63
CA ALA A 286 21.33 -0.22 -1.73
C ALA A 286 21.83 1.02 -2.46
N THR A 287 22.38 1.99 -1.73
CA THR A 287 22.98 3.19 -2.31
C THR A 287 24.24 2.82 -3.10
N ALA A 288 25.16 2.05 -2.51
CA ALA A 288 26.38 1.62 -3.21
C ALA A 288 26.09 0.87 -4.52
N SER A 289 25.04 0.03 -4.55
CA SER A 289 24.72 -0.79 -5.71
C SER A 289 23.78 -0.14 -6.74
N LYS A 290 22.83 0.70 -6.30
CA LYS A 290 21.74 1.20 -7.17
C LYS A 290 21.87 2.68 -7.49
N PHE A 291 22.59 3.46 -6.67
CA PHE A 291 22.61 4.91 -6.82
C PHE A 291 23.28 5.34 -8.12
N ARG A 292 24.34 4.64 -8.55
CA ARG A 292 24.95 4.85 -9.86
C ARG A 292 23.94 4.73 -11.00
N ARG A 293 23.14 3.65 -11.03
CA ARG A 293 22.11 3.43 -12.06
C ARG A 293 21.02 4.51 -12.03
N ILE A 294 20.65 4.98 -10.84
CA ILE A 294 19.69 6.07 -10.68
C ILE A 294 20.26 7.37 -11.26
N LEU A 295 21.53 7.69 -10.97
CA LEU A 295 22.21 8.86 -11.52
C LEU A 295 22.35 8.77 -13.04
N GLU A 296 22.77 7.63 -13.58
CA GLU A 296 22.84 7.39 -15.03
C GLU A 296 21.50 7.60 -15.72
N TYR A 297 20.39 7.15 -15.10
CA TYR A 297 19.04 7.42 -15.61
C TYR A 297 18.70 8.90 -15.62
N PHE A 298 19.04 9.65 -14.57
CA PHE A 298 18.80 11.09 -14.52
C PHE A 298 19.67 11.88 -15.50
N HIS A 299 20.92 11.44 -15.73
CA HIS A 299 21.77 11.99 -16.80
C HIS A 299 21.17 11.70 -18.18
N PHE A 300 20.69 10.48 -18.41
CA PHE A 300 20.07 10.07 -19.68
C PHE A 300 18.81 10.89 -19.99
N ILE A 301 17.92 11.08 -19.01
CA ILE A 301 16.68 11.84 -19.19
C ILE A 301 16.91 13.34 -19.37
N SER A 302 18.16 13.81 -19.22
CA SER A 302 18.56 15.19 -19.52
C SER A 302 17.67 16.22 -18.82
N THR A 303 17.80 16.32 -17.50
CA THR A 303 17.27 17.51 -16.80
C THR A 303 17.93 18.75 -17.40
N GLU A 304 17.16 19.81 -17.68
CA GLU A 304 17.73 21.08 -18.12
C GLU A 304 18.95 21.43 -17.26
N PRO A 305 20.14 21.67 -17.85
CA PRO A 305 21.36 21.96 -17.09
C PRO A 305 21.22 23.18 -16.17
N SER A 306 20.30 24.09 -16.51
CA SER A 306 19.92 25.27 -15.74
C SER A 306 19.15 24.95 -14.45
N SER A 307 18.45 23.81 -14.42
CA SER A 307 17.66 23.37 -13.27
C SER A 307 18.54 23.04 -12.07
N ARG A 308 17.99 23.17 -10.86
CA ARG A 308 18.70 22.82 -9.62
C ARG A 308 19.16 21.34 -9.62
N ALA A 309 18.36 20.44 -10.19
CA ALA A 309 18.70 19.03 -10.32
C ALA A 309 19.83 18.81 -11.32
N GLY A 310 19.77 19.46 -12.49
CA GLY A 310 20.85 19.41 -13.50
C GLY A 310 22.18 19.89 -12.93
N LYS A 311 22.20 21.04 -12.25
CA LYS A 311 23.42 21.56 -11.60
C LYS A 311 24.04 20.58 -10.59
N LEU A 312 23.22 19.90 -9.79
CA LEU A 312 23.71 18.92 -8.80
C LEU A 312 24.27 17.66 -9.47
N LEU A 313 23.64 17.19 -10.56
CA LEU A 313 24.10 16.03 -11.32
C LEU A 313 25.43 16.32 -12.05
N PHE A 314 25.63 17.53 -12.59
CA PHE A 314 26.88 17.91 -13.25
C PHE A 314 28.03 18.26 -12.27
N GLN A 315 27.72 18.55 -11.00
CA GLN A 315 28.72 18.79 -9.95
C GLN A 315 29.18 17.51 -9.24
N THR A 316 28.45 16.41 -9.38
CA THR A 316 28.80 15.15 -8.75
C THR A 316 29.60 14.29 -9.73
N ASP A 317 30.93 14.34 -9.63
CA ASP A 317 31.78 13.39 -10.33
C ASP A 317 31.43 11.97 -9.88
N LEU A 318 31.16 11.09 -10.84
CA LEU A 318 30.76 9.68 -10.63
C LEU A 318 31.81 8.84 -9.86
N GLU A 319 32.98 9.40 -9.57
CA GLU A 319 34.08 8.74 -8.86
C GLU A 319 34.09 9.02 -7.35
N VAL A 320 33.35 10.00 -6.83
CA VAL A 320 33.40 10.38 -5.40
C VAL A 320 32.02 10.33 -4.75
N ILE A 321 31.48 9.12 -4.57
CA ILE A 321 30.41 8.90 -3.60
C ILE A 321 30.97 8.04 -2.47
N VAL A 322 31.65 8.70 -1.55
CA VAL A 322 32.04 8.10 -0.26
C VAL A 322 30.77 8.02 0.61
N PRO A 323 30.38 6.86 1.17
CA PRO A 323 29.06 6.66 1.78
C PRO A 323 28.77 7.45 3.09
N VAL A 324 29.64 8.35 3.52
CA VAL A 324 29.70 8.77 4.93
C VAL A 324 28.84 10.01 5.24
N GLU A 325 28.47 10.85 4.27
CA GLU A 325 27.85 12.16 4.59
C GLU A 325 26.35 12.32 4.30
N LEU A 326 25.68 11.36 3.65
CA LEU A 326 24.24 11.48 3.38
C LEU A 326 23.35 11.25 4.62
N CYS A 327 23.91 10.77 5.73
CA CYS A 327 23.14 10.57 6.96
C CYS A 327 22.86 11.87 7.74
N SER A 328 23.56 12.98 7.45
CA SER A 328 23.35 14.25 8.16
C SER A 328 22.21 15.09 7.58
N CYS A 329 21.93 14.97 6.28
CA CYS A 329 20.99 15.83 5.55
C CYS A 329 19.51 15.56 5.84
N PHE A 330 19.15 14.44 6.48
CA PHE A 330 17.76 14.15 6.85
C PHE A 330 17.34 14.67 8.24
N SER A 331 18.24 15.35 8.98
CA SER A 331 17.96 15.87 10.33
C SER A 331 17.50 17.34 10.38
N LEU A 332 17.02 17.92 9.28
CA LEU A 332 16.57 19.32 9.26
C LEU A 332 15.14 19.49 8.70
N THR A 333 14.14 19.34 9.57
CA THR A 333 12.98 20.26 9.68
C THR A 333 12.18 20.01 10.97
N SER A 334 12.76 20.34 12.11
CA SER A 334 11.97 20.83 13.26
C SER A 334 12.60 22.11 13.78
N LYS A 335 12.36 23.20 13.05
CA LYS A 335 12.58 24.55 13.55
C LYS A 335 11.24 25.12 13.98
N ASN A 336 11.06 25.14 15.30
CA ASN A 336 10.18 26.01 16.06
C ASN A 336 9.75 27.28 15.29
N ARG A 337 8.45 27.40 15.01
CA ARG A 337 7.80 28.71 14.84
C ARG A 337 6.85 28.94 16.00
N LYS A 338 7.40 29.38 17.14
CA LYS A 338 6.65 30.25 18.05
C LYS A 338 6.54 31.61 17.36
N LYS A 339 5.42 31.89 16.69
CA LYS A 339 5.05 33.27 16.39
C LYS A 339 4.15 33.76 17.51
N LYS A 340 4.68 34.72 18.27
CA LYS A 340 3.95 35.62 19.17
C LYS A 340 2.82 36.28 18.38
N CYS A 341 1.58 36.16 18.86
CA CYS A 341 0.53 37.13 18.58
C CYS A 341 0.46 38.09 19.78
N LEU A 342 1.08 39.24 19.58
CA LEU A 342 0.99 40.51 20.29
C LEU A 342 0.97 41.49 19.10
N TYR A 343 0.05 42.44 18.90
CA TYR A 343 -0.73 43.28 19.81
C TYR A 343 -1.81 43.98 18.97
N LYS A 344 -2.81 44.53 19.69
CA LYS A 344 -3.80 45.56 19.33
C LYS A 344 -5.05 45.11 18.59
#